data_AF-A0A1C6RUJ2-F1
#
_entry.id   AF-A0A1C6RUJ2-F1
#
_cell.length_a   1.000
_cell.length_b   1.000
_cell.length_c   1.000
_cell.angle_alpha   90.00
_cell.angle_beta   90.00
_cell.angle_gamma   90.00
#
_symmetry.space_group_name_H-M   'P 1'
#
loop_
_entity.id
_entity.type
_entity.pdbx_description
1 polymer ?
#
loop_
_entity_poly.entity_id
_entity_poly.type
_entity_poly.pdbx_seq_one_letter_code
_entity_poly.pdbx_strand_id
1 'polypeptide(L)'
;MDMTRITVDVNDEWLDAAREVLGTDTKVATINAALHAFAVRRQAREILAAFDQVEMDFAESSEAWRYGGGRDLSRLAEDARDAEAA
;
A
#
# COMPACT_ATOMS: atom_id res chain seq x y z
N MET A 1 21.04 -4.77 7.92
CA MET A 1 20.35 -3.48 8.12
C MET A 1 21.36 -2.55 8.75
N ASP A 2 21.77 -1.50 8.05
CA ASP A 2 22.70 -0.50 8.57
C ASP A 2 22.08 0.23 9.77
N MET A 3 22.76 0.18 10.92
CA MET A 3 22.36 0.89 12.14
C MET A 3 23.44 1.91 12.48
N THR A 4 23.09 3.19 12.37
CA THR A 4 23.95 4.30 12.82
C THR A 4 23.70 4.56 14.29
N ARG A 5 24.77 4.68 15.08
CA ARG A 5 24.70 4.97 16.52
C ARG A 5 24.97 6.44 16.76
N ILE A 6 23.99 7.12 17.36
CA ILE A 6 24.04 8.55 17.68
C ILE A 6 23.56 8.77 19.12
N THR A 7 24.00 9.86 19.75
CA THR A 7 23.44 10.34 21.02
C THR A 7 22.47 11.46 20.69
N VAL A 8 21.23 11.36 21.17
CA VAL A 8 20.17 12.34 20.95
C VAL A 8 19.39 12.53 22.24
N ASP A 9 19.12 13.79 22.59
CA ASP A 9 18.21 14.12 23.69
C ASP A 9 16.77 13.92 23.26
N VAL A 10 16.00 13.25 24.11
CA VAL A 10 14.60 12.91 23.85
C VAL A 10 13.78 13.33 25.05
N ASN A 11 12.61 13.93 24.81
CA ASN A 11 11.67 14.18 25.89
C ASN A 11 11.13 12.82 26.39
N ASP A 12 11.38 12.50 27.66
CA ASP A 12 10.99 11.21 28.25
C ASP A 12 9.47 11.04 28.33
N GLU A 13 8.70 12.11 28.55
CA GLU A 13 7.23 12.03 28.62
C GLU A 13 6.63 11.61 27.28
N TRP A 14 7.13 12.20 26.18
CA TRP A 14 6.68 11.84 24.83
C TRP A 14 7.15 10.44 24.43
N LEU A 15 8.34 10.05 24.88
CA LEU A 15 8.86 8.72 24.65
C LEU A 15 8.01 7.66 25.37
N ASP A 16 7.55 7.92 26.59
CA ASP A 16 6.71 7.01 27.34
C ASP A 16 5.30 6.90 26.73
N ALA A 17 4.69 8.02 26.37
CA ALA A 17 3.42 8.02 25.63
C ALA A 17 3.53 7.23 24.31
N ALA A 18 4.65 7.38 23.59
CA ALA A 18 4.90 6.61 22.38
C ALA A 18 5.11 5.11 22.66
N ARG A 19 5.70 4.74 23.81
CA ARG A 19 5.84 3.33 24.22
C ARG A 19 4.50 2.66 24.43
N GLU A 20 3.58 3.34 25.11
CA GLU A 20 2.23 2.84 25.34
C GLU A 20 1.47 2.63 24.02
N VAL A 21 1.51 3.63 23.12
CA VAL A 21 0.80 3.57 21.83
C VAL A 21 1.40 2.52 20.90
N LEU A 22 2.73 2.39 20.87
CA LEU A 22 3.43 1.49 19.96
C LEU A 22 3.62 0.07 20.55
N GLY A 23 3.30 -0.13 21.83
CA GLY A 23 3.46 -1.41 22.53
C GLY A 23 4.91 -1.86 22.58
N THR A 24 5.84 -0.96 22.91
CA THR A 24 7.29 -1.25 22.87
C THR A 24 7.96 -1.24 24.24
N ASP A 25 8.85 -2.19 24.46
CA ASP A 25 9.49 -2.39 25.78
C ASP A 25 10.77 -1.56 25.98
N THR A 26 11.42 -1.11 24.90
CA THR A 26 12.70 -0.41 24.97
C THR A 26 12.67 0.93 24.22
N LYS A 27 13.40 1.92 24.73
CA LYS A 27 13.54 3.25 24.10
C LYS A 27 13.94 3.16 22.63
N VAL A 28 14.88 2.27 22.30
CA VAL A 28 15.36 2.05 20.92
C VAL A 28 14.27 1.46 20.04
N ALA A 29 13.51 0.48 20.55
CA ALA A 29 12.38 -0.09 19.82
C ALA A 29 11.31 0.97 19.54
N THR A 30 10.99 1.81 20.52
CA THR A 30 10.02 2.91 20.37
C THR A 30 10.46 3.90 19.30
N ILE A 31 11.71 4.35 19.35
CA ILE A 31 12.25 5.32 18.39
C ILE A 31 12.23 4.73 16.97
N ASN A 32 12.70 3.49 16.80
CA ASN A 32 12.72 2.86 15.49
C ASN A 32 11.31 2.61 14.95
N ALA A 33 10.37 2.18 15.79
CA ALA A 33 8.97 1.98 15.41
C ALA A 33 8.30 3.31 15.04
N ALA A 34 8.55 4.38 15.79
CA ALA A 34 8.04 5.71 15.49
C ALA A 34 8.59 6.26 14.18
N LEU A 35 9.90 6.13 13.94
CA LEU A 35 10.55 6.53 12.69
C LEU A 35 9.99 5.76 11.50
N HIS A 36 9.80 4.44 11.65
CA HIS A 36 9.19 3.61 10.61
C HIS A 36 7.75 4.03 10.32
N ALA A 37 6.91 4.21 11.36
CA ALA A 37 5.53 4.66 11.21
C ALA A 37 5.45 6.03 10.52
N PHE A 38 6.38 6.94 10.83
CA PHE A 38 6.45 8.25 10.19
C PHE A 38 6.88 8.16 8.73
N ALA A 39 7.89 7.34 8.41
CA ALA A 39 8.34 7.11 7.03
C ALA A 39 7.23 6.52 6.16
N VAL A 40 6.52 5.51 6.66
CA VAL A 40 5.37 4.91 5.99
C VAL A 40 4.26 5.95 5.79
N ARG A 41 3.96 6.77 6.81
CA ARG A 41 2.94 7.83 6.68
C ARG A 41 3.32 8.88 5.64
N ARG A 42 4.60 9.24 5.56
CA ARG A 42 5.10 10.17 4.53
C ARG A 42 4.91 9.57 3.14
N GLN A 43 5.34 8.33 2.94
CA GLN A 43 5.18 7.62 1.66
C GLN A 43 3.70 7.47 1.28
N ALA A 44 2.82 7.16 2.23
CA ALA A 44 1.39 7.09 2.01
C ALA A 44 0.79 8.45 1.63
N ARG A 45 1.25 9.58 2.21
CA ARG A 45 0.83 10.92 1.78
C ARG A 45 1.34 11.26 0.38
N GLU A 46 2.56 10.87 0.03
CA GLU A 46 3.10 11.09 -1.32
C GLU A 46 2.29 10.27 -2.35
N ILE A 47 1.92 9.03 -2.01
CA ILE A 47 1.04 8.19 -2.82
C ILE A 47 -0.37 8.82 -2.94
N LEU A 48 -0.98 9.25 -1.84
CA LEU A 48 -2.30 9.90 -1.86
C LEU A 48 -2.30 11.22 -2.62
N ALA A 49 -1.24 12.03 -2.48
CA ALA A 49 -1.07 13.25 -3.26
C ALA A 49 -0.84 12.96 -4.74
N ALA A 50 -0.18 11.85 -5.09
CA ALA A 50 -0.08 11.40 -6.47
C ALA A 50 -1.43 10.91 -7.01
N PHE A 51 -2.24 10.22 -6.20
CA PHE A 51 -3.61 9.85 -6.58
C PHE A 51 -4.56 11.05 -6.69
N ASP A 52 -4.37 12.09 -5.88
CA ASP A 52 -5.12 13.36 -5.96
C ASP A 52 -4.76 14.18 -7.21
N GLN A 53 -3.54 14.00 -7.74
CA GLN A 53 -3.11 14.60 -9.02
C GLN A 53 -3.57 13.82 -10.25
N VAL A 54 -4.03 12.57 -10.08
CA VAL A 54 -4.70 11.82 -11.13
C VAL A 54 -6.19 12.13 -11.00
N GLU A 55 -6.65 13.18 -11.67
CA GLU A 55 -8.07 13.31 -11.98
C GLU A 55 -8.44 12.06 -12.78
N MET A 56 -9.04 11.10 -12.10
CA MET A 56 -9.45 9.84 -12.71
C MET A 56 -10.65 10.18 -13.61
N ASP A 57 -10.36 10.49 -14.87
CA ASP A 57 -11.35 10.75 -15.89
C ASP A 57 -12.09 9.43 -16.18
N PHE A 58 -13.26 9.27 -15.54
CA PHE A 58 -14.17 8.15 -15.79
C PHE A 58 -15.09 8.42 -16.99
N ALA A 59 -14.99 9.57 -17.67
CA ALA A 59 -15.84 9.88 -18.81
C ALA A 59 -15.50 9.01 -20.03
N GLU A 60 -14.23 8.58 -20.18
CA GLU A 60 -13.80 7.66 -21.25
C GLU A 60 -13.88 6.17 -20.85
N SER A 61 -14.12 5.87 -19.57
CA SER A 61 -14.19 4.49 -19.06
C SER A 61 -15.42 3.71 -19.53
N SER A 62 -16.37 4.29 -20.27
CA SER A 62 -17.38 3.47 -20.97
C SER A 62 -16.86 2.91 -22.30
N GLU A 63 -15.81 3.50 -22.87
CA GLU A 63 -15.24 3.10 -24.17
C GLU A 63 -14.03 2.18 -24.00
N ALA A 64 -13.24 2.35 -22.94
CA ALA A 64 -12.07 1.51 -22.63
C ALA A 64 -12.43 0.03 -22.38
N TRP A 65 -13.63 -0.26 -21.85
CA TRP A 65 -14.12 -1.63 -21.65
C TRP A 65 -14.65 -2.25 -22.95
N ARG A 66 -14.81 -1.47 -24.02
CA ARG A 66 -15.34 -1.92 -25.30
C ARG A 66 -14.27 -2.30 -26.32
N TYR A 67 -13.04 -1.79 -26.19
CA TYR A 67 -11.99 -2.00 -27.20
C TYR A 67 -10.86 -2.96 -26.82
N GLY A 68 -10.92 -3.67 -25.68
CA GLY A 68 -9.87 -4.69 -25.42
C GLY A 68 -9.85 -5.39 -24.07
N GLY A 69 -10.99 -5.47 -23.36
CA GLY A 69 -11.01 -5.84 -21.94
C GLY A 69 -11.76 -7.12 -21.57
N GLY A 70 -12.13 -8.00 -22.50
CA GLY A 70 -12.81 -9.24 -22.15
C GLY A 70 -12.87 -10.20 -23.33
N ARG A 71 -12.18 -11.34 -23.20
CA ARG A 71 -12.13 -12.44 -24.17
C ARG A 71 -13.48 -12.69 -24.85
N ASP A 72 -13.47 -12.91 -26.16
CA ASP A 72 -14.64 -13.43 -26.87
C ASP A 72 -14.95 -14.84 -26.33
N LEU A 73 -15.97 -14.94 -25.48
CA LEU A 73 -16.40 -16.19 -24.83
C LEU A 73 -17.41 -16.96 -25.70
N SER A 74 -17.69 -16.49 -26.91
CA SER A 74 -18.67 -17.08 -27.82
C SER A 74 -18.32 -18.52 -28.19
N ARG A 75 -17.03 -18.86 -28.19
CA ARG A 75 -16.51 -20.22 -28.44
C ARG A 75 -16.30 -21.07 -27.18
N LEU A 76 -16.41 -20.49 -25.98
CA LEU A 76 -16.11 -21.21 -24.74
C LEU A 76 -17.05 -22.40 -24.51
N ALA A 77 -18.28 -22.31 -25.02
CA ALA A 77 -19.28 -23.38 -24.93
C ALA A 77 -19.06 -24.51 -25.96
N GLU A 78 -18.37 -24.24 -27.07
CA GLU A 78 -17.98 -25.28 -28.04
C GLU A 78 -16.76 -26.04 -27.52
N ASP A 79 -15.71 -25.34 -27.08
CA ASP A 79 -14.48 -25.97 -26.53
C ASP A 79 -14.76 -26.84 -25.29
N ALA A 80 -15.76 -26.46 -24.47
CA ALA A 80 -16.15 -27.24 -23.29
C ALA A 80 -16.82 -28.58 -23.64
N ARG A 81 -17.47 -28.71 -24.81
CA ARG A 81 -18.11 -29.97 -25.24
C ARG A 81 -17.12 -30.93 -25.87
N ASP A 82 -16.15 -30.43 -26.64
CA ASP A 82 -15.10 -31.26 -27.24
C ASP A 82 -14.15 -31.85 -26.18
N ALA A 83 -13.93 -31.16 -25.05
CA ALA A 83 -13.10 -31.65 -23.96
C ALA A 83 -13.73 -32.80 -23.14
N GLU A 84 -15.05 -32.97 -23.16
CA GLU A 84 -15.75 -34.05 -22.45
C GLU A 84 -15.86 -35.34 -23.28
N ALA A 85 -15.54 -35.27 -24.58
CA ALA A 85 -15.61 -36.40 -25.53
C ALA A 85 -14.24 -37.04 -25.84
N ALA A 86 -13.15 -36.58 -25.21
CA ALA A 86 -11.78 -37.06 -25.40
C ALA A 86 -11.31 -38.03 -24.30
#